data_AF-A0A975H3D5-F1
#
_entry.id   AF-A0A975H3D5-F1
#
_cell.length_a   1.000
_cell.length_b   1.000
_cell.length_c   1.000
_cell.angle_alpha   90.00
_cell.angle_beta   90.00
_cell.angle_gamma   90.00
#
_symmetry.space_group_name_H-M   'P 1'
#
loop_
_entity.id
_entity.type
_entity.pdbx_description
1 polymer ?
#
loop_
_entity_poly.entity_id
_entity_poly.type
_entity_poly.pdbx_seq_one_letter_code
_entity_poly.pdbx_strand_id
1 'polypeptide(L)'
;MNRTLPRHAYWPLDYGWSQRGGPWSELTDVMLIAQTQGDEGTAQALADWVARQGSEPAEVDGCVRDVFYAGGVRGYLDKTDAGATLYLHSHGEDAFDSLSHYSRQIAKLVQSRGGMPLTWTEARHDRADHQLSWP
;
A
#
# COMPACT_ATOMS: atom_id res chain seq x y z
N MET A 1 8.64 -16.93 18.44
CA MET A 1 9.83 -16.94 17.56
C MET A 1 9.79 -15.67 16.72
N ASN A 2 10.77 -14.78 16.87
CA ASN A 2 10.85 -13.54 16.09
C ASN A 2 11.44 -13.90 14.71
N ARG A 3 10.59 -14.33 13.76
CA ARG A 3 11.04 -14.56 12.38
C ARG A 3 11.36 -13.20 11.76
N THR A 4 12.63 -12.97 11.44
CA THR A 4 13.04 -11.79 10.68
C THR A 4 12.38 -11.84 9.31
N LEU A 5 11.73 -10.75 8.90
CA LEU A 5 11.14 -10.66 7.56
C LEU A 5 12.25 -10.66 6.50
N PRO A 6 12.11 -11.44 5.42
CA PRO A 6 12.97 -11.30 4.25
C PRO A 6 12.93 -9.86 3.73
N ARG A 7 14.06 -9.36 3.22
CA ARG A 7 14.19 -7.97 2.74
C ARG A 7 13.22 -7.61 1.60
N HIS A 8 12.77 -8.60 0.83
CA HIS A 8 11.81 -8.43 -0.27
C HIS A 8 10.34 -8.52 0.18
N ALA A 9 10.07 -8.92 1.43
CA ALA A 9 8.70 -9.12 1.89
C ALA A 9 7.94 -7.80 2.13
N TYR A 10 8.66 -6.68 2.27
CA TYR A 10 8.12 -5.34 2.55
C TYR A 10 8.90 -4.28 1.79
N TRP A 11 8.36 -3.06 1.73
CA TRP A 11 9.04 -1.94 1.11
C TRP A 11 10.00 -1.27 2.11
N PRO A 12 11.33 -1.24 1.84
CA PRO A 12 12.27 -0.57 2.73
C PRO A 12 12.05 0.94 2.71
N LEU A 13 12.50 1.62 3.78
CA LEU A 13 12.57 3.07 3.77
C LEU A 13 13.57 3.52 2.70
N ASP A 14 13.08 4.23 1.68
CA ASP A 14 13.87 4.69 0.55
C ASP A 14 13.47 6.12 0.16
N TYR A 15 14.16 7.09 0.75
CA TYR A 15 14.00 8.50 0.40
C TYR A 15 14.49 8.82 -1.02
N GLY A 16 15.26 7.95 -1.68
CA GLY A 16 15.65 8.11 -3.07
C GLY A 16 14.46 8.08 -4.04
N TRP A 17 13.33 7.52 -3.61
CA TRP A 17 12.07 7.56 -4.37
C TRP A 17 11.57 9.00 -4.59
N SER A 18 11.85 9.94 -3.70
CA SER A 18 11.55 11.37 -3.90
C SER A 18 12.19 11.95 -5.17
N GLN A 19 13.29 11.36 -5.65
CA GLN A 19 13.99 11.80 -6.86
C GLN A 19 13.64 10.95 -8.09
N ARG A 20 13.47 9.63 -7.91
CA ARG A 20 13.19 8.71 -9.02
C ARG A 20 11.75 8.75 -9.50
N GLY A 21 10.81 9.08 -8.62
CA GLY A 21 9.37 9.07 -8.93
C GLY A 21 8.87 10.28 -9.72
N GLY A 22 9.71 11.29 -9.96
CA GLY A 22 9.33 12.59 -10.53
C GLY A 22 9.44 13.72 -9.51
N PRO A 23 9.02 14.95 -9.84
CA PRO A 23 9.00 16.06 -8.88
C PRO A 23 8.18 15.70 -7.63
N TRP A 24 8.76 15.93 -6.45
CA TRP A 24 8.12 15.67 -5.17
C TRP A 24 8.09 16.94 -4.31
N SER A 25 7.01 17.08 -3.54
CA SER A 25 6.81 18.04 -2.46
C SER A 25 5.93 17.40 -1.38
N GLU A 26 5.76 18.07 -0.24
CA GLU A 26 4.84 17.66 0.84
C GLU A 26 3.37 17.49 0.39
N LEU A 27 3.00 18.08 -0.75
CA LEU A 27 1.65 17.97 -1.34
C LEU A 27 1.53 16.80 -2.33
N THR A 28 2.64 16.10 -2.60
CA THR A 28 2.68 15.02 -3.59
C THR A 28 2.06 13.75 -3.01
N ASP A 29 1.09 13.19 -3.72
CA ASP A 29 0.53 11.88 -3.40
C ASP A 29 1.49 10.76 -3.84
N VAL A 30 2.17 10.16 -2.87
CA VAL A 30 3.11 9.04 -3.08
C VAL A 30 2.35 7.73 -2.96
N MET A 31 2.44 6.87 -3.97
CA MET A 31 1.69 5.60 -3.99
C MET A 31 2.59 4.37 -4.10
N LEU A 32 2.43 3.46 -3.14
CA LEU A 32 3.05 2.14 -3.11
C LEU A 32 2.00 1.08 -3.42
N ILE A 33 2.30 0.20 -4.37
CA ILE A 33 1.40 -0.87 -4.82
C ILE A 33 1.88 -2.21 -4.26
N ALA A 34 0.97 -3.00 -3.68
CA ALA A 34 1.23 -4.37 -3.25
C ALA A 34 0.35 -5.36 -4.03
N GLN A 35 0.95 -6.32 -4.71
CA GLN A 35 0.23 -7.30 -5.53
C GLN A 35 0.44 -8.71 -4.99
N THR A 36 -0.65 -9.48 -4.92
CA THR A 36 -0.58 -10.92 -4.65
C THR A 36 -0.18 -11.68 -5.92
N GLN A 37 0.56 -12.77 -5.77
CA GLN A 37 0.95 -13.64 -6.88
C GLN A 37 -0.07 -14.75 -7.14
N GLY A 38 -1.36 -14.42 -7.17
CA GLY A 38 -2.45 -15.40 -7.31
C GLY A 38 -2.74 -16.26 -6.07
N ASP A 39 -2.10 -15.94 -4.93
CA ASP A 39 -2.29 -16.67 -3.68
C ASP A 39 -3.51 -16.16 -2.91
N GLU A 40 -4.57 -16.98 -2.85
CA GLU A 40 -5.82 -16.67 -2.15
C GLU A 40 -5.60 -16.39 -0.65
N GLY A 41 -4.68 -17.12 -0.01
CA GLY A 41 -4.36 -16.93 1.41
C GLY A 41 -3.80 -15.53 1.69
N THR A 42 -2.92 -15.03 0.81
CA THR A 42 -2.37 -13.68 0.86
C THR A 42 -3.45 -12.64 0.55
N ALA A 43 -4.28 -12.89 -0.46
CA ALA A 43 -5.40 -12.00 -0.79
C ALA A 43 -6.38 -11.84 0.39
N GLN A 44 -6.68 -12.95 1.10
CA GLN A 44 -7.50 -12.92 2.30
C GLN A 44 -6.79 -12.21 3.47
N ALA A 45 -5.47 -12.40 3.63
CA ALA A 45 -4.70 -11.69 4.65
C ALA A 45 -4.72 -10.17 4.42
N LEU A 46 -4.62 -9.70 3.18
CA LEU A 46 -4.77 -8.29 2.84
C LEU A 46 -6.17 -7.77 3.16
N ALA A 47 -7.21 -8.51 2.76
CA ALA A 47 -8.60 -8.14 3.03
C ALA A 47 -8.86 -7.97 4.53
N ASP A 48 -8.40 -8.92 5.35
CA ASP A 48 -8.53 -8.86 6.79
C ASP A 48 -7.74 -7.71 7.41
N TRP A 49 -6.60 -7.34 6.82
CA TRP A 49 -5.81 -6.20 7.28
C TRP A 49 -6.56 -4.89 7.03
N VAL A 50 -7.12 -4.73 5.82
CA VAL A 50 -7.91 -3.55 5.42
C VAL A 50 -9.17 -3.42 6.28
N ALA A 51 -9.90 -4.51 6.48
CA ALA A 51 -11.13 -4.53 7.26
C ALA A 51 -10.93 -4.07 8.73
N ARG A 52 -9.70 -4.13 9.26
CA ARG A 52 -9.37 -3.67 10.63
C ARG A 52 -9.15 -2.16 10.74
N GLN A 53 -8.88 -1.46 9.64
CA GLN A 53 -8.55 -0.03 9.66
C GLN A 53 -9.80 0.86 9.71
N GLY A 54 -10.96 0.33 9.34
CA GLY A 54 -12.14 1.13 9.02
C GLY A 54 -12.02 1.75 7.63
N SER A 55 -13.14 1.95 6.94
CA SER A 55 -13.14 2.49 5.57
C SER A 55 -14.31 3.46 5.39
N GLU A 56 -14.08 4.46 4.54
CA GLU A 56 -15.09 5.43 4.14
C GLU A 56 -15.13 5.52 2.60
N PRO A 57 -16.31 5.75 2.00
CA PRO A 57 -16.41 5.93 0.57
C PRO A 57 -15.63 7.17 0.09
N ALA A 58 -14.81 7.01 -0.93
CA ALA A 58 -14.12 8.09 -1.63
C ALA A 58 -14.07 7.83 -3.13
N GLU A 59 -14.00 8.90 -3.92
CA GLU A 59 -13.85 8.78 -5.37
C GLU A 59 -12.39 8.60 -5.75
N VAL A 60 -12.09 7.57 -6.54
CA VAL A 60 -10.78 7.29 -7.15
C VAL A 60 -11.02 6.96 -8.62
N ASP A 61 -10.43 7.74 -9.52
CA ASP A 61 -10.60 7.62 -10.98
C ASP A 61 -12.08 7.64 -11.44
N GLY A 62 -12.88 8.52 -10.84
CA GLY A 62 -14.31 8.63 -11.17
C GLY A 62 -15.17 7.46 -10.65
N CYS A 63 -14.60 6.56 -9.84
CA CYS A 63 -15.29 5.43 -9.24
C CYS A 63 -15.32 5.56 -7.71
N VAL A 64 -16.46 5.32 -7.09
CA VAL A 64 -16.56 5.24 -5.63
C VAL A 64 -15.91 3.95 -5.14
N ARG A 65 -14.95 4.08 -4.21
CA ARG A 65 -14.22 2.98 -3.57
C ARG A 65 -14.25 3.14 -2.05
N ASP A 66 -14.19 2.02 -1.35
CA ASP A 66 -13.97 2.01 0.10
C ASP A 66 -12.49 2.27 0.38
N VAL A 67 -12.20 3.47 0.89
CA VAL A 67 -10.84 3.90 1.22
C VAL A 67 -10.64 3.80 2.72
N PHE A 68 -9.61 3.06 3.14
CA PHE A 68 -9.22 2.99 4.55
C PHE A 68 -8.20 4.07 4.91
N TYR A 69 -8.06 4.32 6.22
CA TYR A 69 -7.02 5.18 6.78
C TYR A 69 -6.22 4.43 7.85
N ALA A 70 -4.90 4.53 7.78
CA ALA A 70 -3.98 3.99 8.78
C ALA A 70 -2.81 4.95 8.97
N GLY A 71 -2.87 5.77 10.02
CA GLY A 71 -1.73 6.55 10.56
C GLY A 71 -0.84 7.23 9.52
N GLY A 72 -1.44 8.03 8.63
CA GLY A 72 -0.73 8.73 7.55
C GLY A 72 -0.80 8.05 6.18
N VAL A 73 -1.36 6.84 6.11
CA VAL A 73 -1.64 6.13 4.86
C VAL A 73 -3.14 6.09 4.59
N ARG A 74 -3.53 6.36 3.34
CA ARG A 74 -4.86 6.03 2.80
C ARG A 74 -4.71 4.94 1.77
N GLY A 75 -5.74 4.14 1.54
CA GLY A 75 -5.63 3.11 0.51
C GLY A 75 -6.90 2.36 0.25
N TYR A 76 -6.88 1.52 -0.75
CA TYR A 76 -8.00 0.64 -1.10
C TYR A 76 -7.47 -0.68 -1.67
N LEU A 77 -8.33 -1.69 -1.64
CA LEU A 77 -8.02 -3.05 -2.07
C LEU A 77 -8.91 -3.43 -3.24
N ASP A 78 -8.29 -3.75 -4.37
CA ASP A 78 -8.98 -4.31 -5.52
C ASP A 78 -8.78 -5.82 -5.55
N LYS A 79 -9.89 -6.56 -5.54
CA LYS A 79 -9.90 -8.02 -5.66
C LYS A 79 -10.35 -8.42 -7.06
N THR A 80 -9.67 -9.41 -7.61
CA THR A 80 -9.97 -10.06 -8.89
C THR A 80 -9.87 -11.57 -8.71
N ASP A 81 -10.35 -12.33 -9.68
CA ASP A 81 -10.19 -13.80 -9.68
C ASP A 81 -8.71 -14.22 -9.71
N ALA A 82 -7.81 -13.32 -10.17
CA ALA A 82 -6.37 -13.54 -10.23
C ALA A 82 -5.62 -13.12 -8.95
N GLY A 83 -6.33 -12.67 -7.90
CA GLY A 83 -5.76 -12.21 -6.64
C GLY A 83 -6.15 -10.79 -6.26
N ALA A 84 -5.37 -10.14 -5.41
CA ALA A 84 -5.64 -8.79 -4.92
C ALA A 84 -4.48 -7.81 -5.17
N THR A 85 -4.84 -6.54 -5.38
CA THR A 85 -3.92 -5.40 -5.45
C THR A 85 -4.31 -4.37 -4.39
N LEU A 86 -3.36 -4.02 -3.53
CA LEU A 86 -3.49 -3.01 -2.49
C LEU A 86 -2.75 -1.75 -2.93
N TYR A 87 -3.45 -0.62 -2.94
CA TYR A 87 -2.88 0.69 -3.25
C TYR A 87 -2.74 1.47 -1.94
N LEU A 88 -1.51 1.87 -1.60
CA LEU A 88 -1.19 2.63 -0.40
C LEU A 88 -0.71 4.02 -0.80
N HIS A 89 -1.40 5.04 -0.33
CA HIS A 89 -1.17 6.44 -0.62
C HIS A 89 -0.71 7.14 0.64
N SER A 90 0.26 8.04 0.52
CA SER A 90 0.70 8.90 1.60
C SER A 90 1.21 10.21 1.04
N HIS A 91 1.16 11.28 1.84
CA HIS A 91 1.64 12.61 1.49
C HIS A 91 2.32 13.23 2.71
N GLY A 92 2.92 14.42 2.55
CA GLY A 92 3.64 15.10 3.62
C GLY A 92 5.08 14.63 3.77
N GLU A 93 5.77 15.18 4.77
CA GLU A 93 7.19 14.93 5.04
C GLU A 93 7.48 13.48 5.44
N ASP A 94 6.50 12.79 6.03
CA ASP A 94 6.62 11.43 6.55
C ASP A 94 6.03 10.36 5.60
N ALA A 95 5.70 10.73 4.36
CA ALA A 95 5.03 9.83 3.41
C ALA A 95 5.78 8.50 3.22
N PHE A 96 7.10 8.57 3.00
CA PHE A 96 7.94 7.40 2.77
C PHE A 96 8.10 6.53 4.02
N ASP A 97 8.17 7.16 5.20
CA ASP A 97 8.21 6.47 6.50
C ASP A 97 6.92 5.71 6.76
N SER A 98 5.78 6.35 6.53
CA SER A 98 4.45 5.77 6.66
C SER A 98 4.28 4.55 5.74
N LEU A 99 4.62 4.67 4.45
CA LEU A 99 4.54 3.55 3.50
C LEU A 99 5.49 2.39 3.88
N SER A 100 6.72 2.69 4.29
CA SER A 100 7.69 1.70 4.78
C SER A 100 7.20 0.98 6.05
N HIS A 101 6.62 1.73 6.99
CA HIS A 101 6.06 1.21 8.23
C HIS A 101 4.92 0.23 7.95
N TYR A 102 3.92 0.65 7.16
CA TYR A 102 2.73 -0.16 6.90
C TYR A 102 3.00 -1.34 5.98
N SER A 103 3.87 -1.20 4.98
CA SER A 103 4.29 -2.36 4.18
C SER A 103 4.93 -3.46 5.04
N ARG A 104 5.70 -3.08 6.07
CA ARG A 104 6.28 -4.02 7.04
C ARG A 104 5.22 -4.65 7.93
N GLN A 105 4.22 -3.90 8.39
CA GLN A 105 3.11 -4.48 9.16
C GLN A 105 2.32 -5.51 8.35
N ILE A 106 1.98 -5.18 7.10
CA ILE A 106 1.27 -6.06 6.17
C ILE A 106 2.09 -7.33 5.93
N ALA A 107 3.38 -7.20 5.63
CA ALA A 107 4.28 -8.33 5.41
C ALA A 107 4.34 -9.29 6.61
N LYS A 108 4.37 -8.75 7.85
CA LYS A 108 4.31 -9.57 9.06
C LYS A 108 3.00 -10.35 9.15
N LEU A 109 1.87 -9.70 8.86
CA LEU A 109 0.58 -10.37 8.89
C LEU A 109 0.52 -11.50 7.86
N VAL A 110 0.86 -11.22 6.61
CA VAL A 110 0.90 -12.21 5.52
C VAL A 110 1.78 -13.40 5.92
N GLN A 111 3.00 -13.15 6.39
CA GLN A 111 3.90 -14.21 6.85
C GLN A 111 3.32 -15.00 8.02
N SER A 112 2.69 -14.34 8.99
CA SER A 112 2.11 -15.01 10.16
C SER A 112 0.94 -15.93 9.80
N ARG A 113 0.30 -15.68 8.66
CA ARG A 113 -0.79 -16.49 8.10
C ARG A 113 -0.32 -17.55 7.10
N GLY A 114 0.99 -17.64 6.86
CA GLY A 114 1.55 -18.57 5.88
C GLY A 114 1.31 -18.18 4.43
N GLY A 115 0.92 -16.92 4.16
CA GLY A 115 0.74 -16.41 2.81
C GLY A 115 2.07 -16.22 2.08
N MET A 116 2.00 -16.22 0.75
CA MET A 116 3.13 -15.88 -0.11
C MET A 116 3.54 -14.41 0.00
N PRO A 117 4.83 -14.07 -0.19
CA PRO A 117 5.27 -12.68 -0.22
C PRO A 117 4.55 -11.84 -1.30
N LEU A 118 4.29 -10.58 -0.98
CA LEU A 118 3.75 -9.60 -1.91
C LEU A 118 4.84 -9.11 -2.87
N THR A 119 4.43 -8.73 -4.08
CA THR A 119 5.26 -7.92 -4.98
C THR A 119 4.96 -6.45 -4.73
N TRP A 120 6.00 -5.66 -4.47
CA TRP A 120 5.88 -4.23 -4.14
C TRP A 120 6.41 -3.37 -5.29
N THR A 121 5.67 -2.34 -5.67
CA THR A 121 6.01 -1.44 -6.77
C THR A 121 5.82 0.02 -6.38
N GLU A 122 6.86 0.83 -6.58
CA GLU A 122 6.80 2.30 -6.54
C GLU A 122 5.97 2.82 -7.71
N ALA A 123 4.92 3.60 -7.45
CA ALA A 123 4.30 4.37 -8.51
C ALA A 123 5.09 5.66 -8.80
N ARG A 124 4.85 6.23 -9.98
CA ARG A 124 5.31 7.59 -10.29
C ARG A 124 4.48 8.63 -9.53
N HIS A 125 5.13 9.72 -9.14
CA HIS A 125 4.51 10.86 -8.45
C HIS A 125 3.61 11.68 -9.38
N ASP A 126 3.97 11.72 -10.67
CA ASP A 126 3.26 12.47 -11.72
C ASP A 126 2.22 11.64 -12.48
N ARG A 127 1.81 10.50 -11.92
CA ARG A 127 0.78 9.64 -12.52
C ARG A 127 -0.56 10.38 -12.65
N ALA A 128 -1.30 10.07 -13.71
CA ALA A 128 -2.60 10.70 -13.99
C ALA A 128 -3.78 9.95 -13.36
N ASP A 129 -3.54 8.71 -12.91
CA ASP A 129 -4.50 7.77 -12.35
C ASP A 129 -4.21 7.49 -10.87
N HIS A 130 -5.22 6.95 -10.17
CA HIS A 130 -5.13 6.59 -8.77
C HIS A 130 -4.59 7.75 -7.91
N GLN A 131 -5.11 8.96 -8.13
CA GLN A 131 -4.83 10.09 -7.24
C GLN A 131 -5.91 10.14 -6.16
N LEU A 132 -5.49 10.24 -4.90
CA LEU A 132 -6.41 10.55 -3.81
C LEU A 132 -6.40 12.03 -3.49
N SER A 133 -7.60 12.61 -3.36
CA SER A 133 -7.76 13.95 -2.82
C SER A 133 -7.47 13.93 -1.32
N TRP A 134 -6.46 14.70 -0.93
CA TRP A 134 -6.12 14.95 0.47
C TRP A 134 -6.87 16.19 0.99
N PRO A 135 -7.32 16.20 2.26
CA PRO A 135 -8.01 17.34 2.86
C PRO A 135 -7.12 18.59 2.96
#